data_AF-A0A355UUH0-F1
#
_entry.id   AF-A0A355UUH0-F1
#
_cell.length_a   1.000
_cell.length_b   1.000
_cell.length_c   1.000
_cell.angle_alpha   90.00
_cell.angle_beta   90.00
_cell.angle_gamma   90.00
#
_symmetry.space_group_name_H-M   'P 1'
#
loop_
_entity.id
_entity.type
_entity.pdbx_description
1 polymer ?
#
loop_
_entity_poly.entity_id
_entity_poly.type
_entity_poly.pdbx_seq_one_letter_code
_entity_poly.pdbx_strand_id
1 'polypeptide(L)'
;MISCLTYGGVIEEIMMRLFLLSLIAFIIWKLFFRNSDTVPEKVLVAANITAALLFALGHLPSTLMLFGEVTPLILIRCIVLNSMAGLVCGHLYINHGIQYAMLSHMGFHIIWKLVWILFI
;
A
#
# COMPACT_ATOMS: atom_id res chain seq x y z
N MET A 1 -4.16 13.96 12.55
CA MET A 1 -5.45 13.50 11.99
C MET A 1 -5.59 13.98 10.56
N ILE A 2 -5.56 15.30 10.31
CA ILE A 2 -5.64 15.85 8.94
C ILE A 2 -4.50 15.32 8.05
N SER A 3 -3.25 15.31 8.54
CA SER A 3 -2.10 14.80 7.78
C SER A 3 -2.22 13.32 7.38
N CYS A 4 -2.71 12.42 8.24
CA CYS A 4 -2.94 11.02 7.88
C CYS A 4 -4.02 10.88 6.81
N LEU A 5 -5.06 11.72 6.84
CA LEU A 5 -6.14 11.66 5.86
C LEU A 5 -5.72 12.28 4.52
N THR A 6 -5.03 13.42 4.54
CA THR A 6 -4.62 14.11 3.31
C THR A 6 -3.32 13.52 2.75
N TYR A 7 -2.24 13.52 3.51
CA TYR A 7 -0.97 12.98 3.05
C TYR A 7 -1.02 11.45 2.94
N GLY A 8 -1.41 10.76 4.01
CA GLY A 8 -1.52 9.29 4.00
C GLY A 8 -2.55 8.80 2.97
N GLY A 9 -3.79 9.27 3.12
CA GLY A 9 -4.90 8.83 2.26
C GLY A 9 -4.80 9.23 0.78
N VAL A 10 -4.09 10.31 0.42
CA VAL A 10 -4.01 10.79 -0.98
C VAL A 10 -2.61 10.61 -1.55
N ILE A 11 -1.59 11.18 -0.89
CA ILE A 11 -0.22 11.22 -1.44
C ILE A 11 0.38 9.82 -1.47
N GLU A 12 0.22 9.03 -0.42
CA GLU A 12 0.74 7.66 -0.44
C GLU A 12 0.07 6.82 -1.53
N GLU A 13 -1.24 6.95 -1.74
CA GLU A 13 -1.92 6.21 -2.81
C GLU A 13 -1.52 6.68 -4.21
N ILE A 14 -1.25 7.97 -4.42
CA ILE A 14 -0.69 8.46 -5.69
C ILE A 14 0.70 7.84 -5.93
N MET A 15 1.59 7.89 -4.94
CA MET A 15 2.94 7.36 -5.08
C MET A 15 2.94 5.84 -5.27
N MET A 16 2.12 5.13 -4.51
CA MET A 16 2.19 3.67 -4.42
C MET A 16 1.31 2.95 -5.43
N ARG A 17 0.12 3.48 -5.74
CA ARG A 17 -0.79 2.86 -6.72
C ARG A 17 -0.62 3.47 -8.08
N LEU A 18 -0.86 4.78 -8.19
CA LEU A 18 -0.88 5.44 -9.48
C LEU A 18 0.50 5.36 -10.14
N PHE A 19 1.57 5.63 -9.38
CA PHE A 19 2.93 5.58 -9.90
C PHE A 19 3.56 4.18 -9.78
N LEU A 20 3.86 3.71 -8.56
CA LEU A 20 4.71 2.52 -8.39
C LEU A 20 4.08 1.22 -8.90
N LEU A 21 2.84 0.91 -8.51
CA LEU A 21 2.16 -0.31 -8.98
C LEU A 21 2.03 -0.30 -10.51
N SER A 22 1.57 0.81 -11.09
CA SER A 22 1.47 0.96 -12.55
C SER A 22 2.81 0.81 -13.25
N LEU A 23 3.89 1.37 -12.69
CA LEU A 23 5.24 1.26 -13.24
C LEU A 23 5.73 -0.19 -13.21
N ILE A 24 5.53 -0.90 -12.09
CA ILE A 24 5.90 -2.32 -11.98
C ILE A 24 5.08 -3.16 -12.96
N ALA A 25 3.77 -2.95 -13.03
CA ALA A 25 2.90 -3.65 -13.97
C ALA A 25 3.32 -3.40 -15.42
N PHE A 26 3.63 -2.14 -15.77
CA PHE A 26 4.13 -1.76 -17.09
C PHE A 26 5.45 -2.43 -17.43
N ILE A 27 6.43 -2.45 -16.51
CA ILE A 27 7.72 -3.11 -16.72
C ILE A 27 7.53 -4.61 -16.95
N ILE A 28 6.78 -5.30 -16.09
CA ILE A 28 6.55 -6.74 -16.21
C ILE A 28 5.82 -7.05 -17.52
N TRP A 29 4.77 -6.28 -17.86
CA TRP A 29 4.06 -6.45 -19.12
C TRP A 29 4.97 -6.23 -20.32
N LYS A 30 5.77 -5.15 -20.33
CA LYS A 30 6.65 -4.81 -21.44
C LYS A 30 7.77 -5.84 -21.65
N LEU A 31 8.27 -6.46 -20.58
CA LEU A 31 9.33 -7.46 -20.65
C LEU A 31 8.82 -8.85 -21.06
N PHE A 32 7.65 -9.27 -20.53
CA PHE A 32 7.22 -10.66 -20.63
C PHE A 32 5.90 -10.87 -21.39
N PHE A 33 5.10 -9.83 -21.58
CA PHE A 33 3.74 -9.91 -22.13
C PHE A 33 3.45 -8.86 -23.21
N ARG A 34 4.49 -8.31 -23.86
CA ARG A 34 4.36 -7.22 -24.85
C ARG A 34 3.44 -7.53 -26.05
N ASN A 35 3.22 -8.81 -26.34
CA ASN A 35 2.35 -9.27 -27.43
C ASN A 35 0.90 -9.49 -26.96
N SER A 36 0.60 -9.26 -25.69
CA SER A 36 -0.75 -9.29 -25.14
C SER A 36 -1.39 -7.92 -25.30
N ASP A 37 -2.61 -7.88 -25.86
CA ASP A 37 -3.35 -6.63 -26.08
C ASP A 37 -3.67 -5.88 -24.79
N THR A 38 -3.77 -6.61 -23.67
CA THR A 38 -4.01 -6.06 -22.33
C THR A 38 -3.00 -6.59 -21.32
N VAL A 39 -2.85 -5.89 -20.18
CA VAL A 39 -2.02 -6.35 -19.07
C VAL A 39 -2.68 -7.56 -18.40
N PRO A 40 -2.06 -8.75 -18.36
CA PRO A 40 -2.66 -9.92 -17.74
C PRO A 40 -2.90 -9.74 -16.24
N GLU A 41 -3.98 -10.33 -15.72
CA GLU A 41 -4.34 -10.26 -14.29
C GLU A 41 -3.18 -10.67 -13.37
N LYS A 42 -2.46 -11.75 -13.70
CA LYS A 42 -1.28 -12.20 -12.94
C LYS A 42 -0.18 -11.14 -12.84
N VAL A 43 -0.04 -10.27 -13.84
CA VAL A 43 0.93 -9.16 -13.81
C VAL A 43 0.46 -8.10 -12.82
N LEU A 44 -0.83 -7.77 -12.83
CA LEU A 44 -1.43 -6.82 -11.89
C LEU A 44 -1.33 -7.32 -10.45
N VAL A 45 -1.61 -8.60 -10.21
CA VAL A 45 -1.47 -9.24 -8.89
C VAL A 45 -0.02 -9.21 -8.42
N ALA A 46 0.94 -9.60 -9.27
CA ALA A 46 2.36 -9.55 -8.94
C ALA A 46 2.85 -8.12 -8.65
N ALA A 47 2.40 -7.14 -9.45
CA ALA A 47 2.72 -5.73 -9.24
C ALA A 47 2.14 -5.22 -7.92
N ASN A 48 0.91 -5.61 -7.59
CA ASN A 48 0.26 -5.24 -6.33
C ASN A 48 1.00 -5.80 -5.11
N ILE A 49 1.32 -7.10 -5.13
CA ILE A 49 2.09 -7.74 -4.04
C ILE A 49 3.43 -7.02 -3.85
N THR A 50 4.15 -6.76 -4.95
CA THR A 50 5.45 -6.08 -4.90
C THR A 50 5.31 -4.65 -4.35
N ALA A 51 4.34 -3.88 -4.84
CA ALA A 51 4.10 -2.52 -4.35
C ALA A 51 3.67 -2.50 -2.88
N ALA A 52 2.89 -3.48 -2.42
CA ALA A 52 2.46 -3.60 -1.02
C ALA A 52 3.63 -3.96 -0.07
N LEU A 53 4.59 -4.77 -0.52
CA LEU A 53 5.81 -5.04 0.24
C LEU A 53 6.71 -3.81 0.31
N LEU A 54 6.90 -3.10 -0.81
CA LEU A 54 7.67 -1.85 -0.85
C LEU A 54 7.02 -0.76 0.00
N PHE A 55 5.69 -0.69 0.01
CA PHE A 55 4.92 0.19 0.90
C PHE A 55 5.24 -0.07 2.37
N ALA A 56 5.24 -1.33 2.77
CA ALA A 56 5.55 -1.71 4.14
C ALA A 56 7.00 -1.43 4.52
N LEU A 57 7.95 -1.65 3.60
CA LEU A 57 9.34 -1.27 3.81
C LEU A 57 9.51 0.25 3.93
N GLY A 58 8.76 1.02 3.16
CA GLY A 58 8.71 2.49 3.25
C GLY A 58 8.25 3.01 4.63
N HIS A 59 7.59 2.15 5.43
CA HIS A 59 7.15 2.47 6.80
C HIS A 59 8.18 2.14 7.88
N LEU A 60 9.34 1.57 7.54
CA LEU A 60 10.38 1.28 8.53
C LEU A 60 10.93 2.55 9.23
N PRO A 61 11.20 3.67 8.53
CA PRO A 61 11.67 4.89 9.19
C PRO A 61 10.68 5.43 10.21
N SER A 62 9.38 5.49 9.87
CA SER A 62 8.34 5.95 10.79
C SER A 62 8.12 4.98 11.95
N THR A 63 8.27 3.68 11.70
CA THR A 63 8.25 2.64 12.75
C THR A 63 9.42 2.82 13.73
N LEU A 64 10.63 3.04 13.23
CA LEU A 64 11.81 3.31 14.06
C LEU A 64 11.62 4.58 14.91
N MET A 65 11.09 5.64 14.32
CA MET A 65 10.80 6.87 15.07
C MET A 65 9.76 6.66 16.18
N LEU A 66 8.78 5.79 15.96
CA LEU A 66 7.71 5.53 16.94
C LEU A 66 8.18 4.65 18.11
N PHE A 67 9.00 3.64 17.85
CA PHE A 67 9.39 2.64 18.85
C PHE A 67 10.83 2.79 19.37
N GLY A 68 11.66 3.64 18.76
CA GLY A 68 13.08 3.83 19.10
C GLY A 68 14.02 2.75 18.57
N GLU A 69 13.51 1.54 18.33
CA GLU A 69 14.24 0.43 17.71
C GLU A 69 13.32 -0.42 16.83
N VAL A 70 13.92 -1.21 15.92
CA VAL A 70 13.20 -2.19 15.08
C VAL A 70 13.63 -3.60 15.49
N THR A 71 12.97 -4.14 16.51
CA THR A 71 13.12 -5.55 16.90
C THR A 71 12.45 -6.47 15.87
N PRO A 72 12.76 -7.79 15.85
CA PRO A 72 12.11 -8.73 14.93
C PRO A 72 10.57 -8.70 15.03
N LEU A 73 10.02 -8.56 16.24
CA LEU A 73 8.57 -8.48 16.45
C LEU A 73 7.99 -7.19 15.85
N ILE A 74 8.65 -6.05 16.06
CA ILE A 74 8.24 -4.75 15.50
C ILE A 74 8.34 -4.76 13.97
N LEU A 75 9.39 -5.38 13.42
CA LEU A 75 9.56 -5.58 11.99
C LEU A 75 8.41 -6.39 11.39
N ILE A 76 8.10 -7.56 11.97
CA ILE A 76 7.00 -8.41 11.51
C ILE A 76 5.67 -7.63 11.57
N ARG A 77 5.42 -6.92 12.66
CA ARG A 77 4.24 -6.05 12.80
C ARG A 77 4.16 -5.01 11.68
N CYS A 78 5.27 -4.31 11.41
CA CYS A 78 5.33 -3.30 10.35
C CYS A 78 5.02 -3.91 8.98
N ILE A 79 5.67 -5.03 8.64
CA ILE A 79 5.46 -5.69 7.36
C ILE A 79 4.02 -6.17 7.21
N VAL A 80 3.50 -6.90 8.19
CA VAL A 80 2.15 -7.48 8.14
C VAL A 80 1.08 -6.40 8.01
N LEU A 81 1.08 -5.40 8.91
CA LEU A 81 0.03 -4.38 8.91
C LEU A 81 0.04 -3.53 7.64
N ASN A 82 1.21 -3.05 7.22
CA ASN A 82 1.31 -2.17 6.07
C ASN A 82 1.12 -2.93 4.75
N SER A 83 1.61 -4.18 4.62
CA SER A 83 1.36 -4.97 3.42
C SER A 83 -0.11 -5.37 3.30
N MET A 84 -0.81 -5.68 4.38
CA MET A 84 -2.25 -5.94 4.32
C MET A 84 -3.03 -4.72 3.81
N ALA A 85 -2.76 -3.53 4.37
CA ALA A 85 -3.36 -2.29 3.87
C ALA A 85 -3.02 -2.06 2.39
N GLY A 86 -1.75 -2.23 2.03
CA GLY A 86 -1.27 -2.07 0.66
C GLY A 86 -1.94 -3.01 -0.34
N LEU A 87 -2.13 -4.28 0.02
CA LEU A 87 -2.79 -5.28 -0.82
C LEU A 87 -4.25 -4.94 -1.07
N VAL A 88 -4.98 -4.53 -0.02
CA VAL A 88 -6.39 -4.13 -0.12
C VAL A 88 -6.54 -2.89 -0.98
N CYS A 89 -5.78 -1.82 -0.68
CA CYS A 89 -5.82 -0.59 -1.45
C CYS A 89 -5.43 -0.81 -2.92
N GLY A 90 -4.42 -1.64 -3.20
CA GLY A 90 -4.03 -1.95 -4.57
C GLY A 90 -5.02 -2.82 -5.31
N HIS A 91 -5.71 -3.75 -4.63
CA HIS A 91 -6.82 -4.49 -5.22
C HIS A 91 -7.98 -3.56 -5.59
N LEU A 92 -8.32 -2.61 -4.72
CA LEU A 92 -9.34 -1.60 -5.01
C LEU A 92 -8.92 -0.67 -6.15
N TYR A 93 -7.66 -0.26 -6.21
CA TYR A 93 -7.13 0.52 -7.33
C TYR A 93 -7.30 -0.21 -8.67
N ILE A 94 -6.91 -1.49 -8.73
CA ILE A 94 -6.97 -2.30 -9.95
C ILE A 94 -8.42 -2.43 -10.45
N ASN A 95 -9.38 -2.64 -9.55
CA ASN A 95 -10.75 -2.96 -9.93
C ASN A 95 -11.69 -1.74 -10.01
N HIS A 96 -11.40 -0.67 -9.27
CA HIS A 96 -12.33 0.46 -9.09
C HIS A 96 -11.67 1.84 -9.27
N GLY A 97 -10.35 1.92 -9.39
CA GLY A 97 -9.62 3.16 -9.59
C GLY A 97 -9.12 3.82 -8.30
N ILE A 98 -8.42 4.96 -8.46
CA ILE A 98 -7.61 5.56 -7.40
C ILE A 98 -8.44 6.11 -6.23
N GLN A 99 -9.66 6.61 -6.49
CA GLN A 99 -10.52 7.17 -5.46
C GLN A 99 -10.90 6.12 -4.40
N TYR A 100 -11.14 4.87 -4.82
CA TYR A 100 -11.47 3.78 -3.90
C TYR A 100 -10.28 3.38 -3.04
N ALA A 101 -9.07 3.39 -3.60
CA ALA A 101 -7.86 3.16 -2.84
C ALA A 101 -7.65 4.26 -1.79
N MET A 102 -7.84 5.53 -2.16
CA MET A 102 -7.75 6.68 -1.25
C MET A 102 -8.75 6.60 -0.10
N LEU A 103 -10.03 6.37 -0.42
CA LEU A 103 -11.08 6.26 0.61
C LEU A 103 -10.85 5.06 1.53
N SER A 104 -10.42 3.91 1.00
CA SER A 104 -10.11 2.74 1.80
C SER A 104 -8.93 2.99 2.73
N HIS A 105 -7.88 3.66 2.25
CA HIS A 105 -6.70 3.96 3.07
C HIS A 105 -7.03 4.95 4.19
N MET A 106 -7.78 6.02 3.88
CA MET A 106 -8.33 6.92 4.88
C MET A 106 -9.17 6.15 5.92
N GLY A 107 -10.00 5.21 5.47
CA GLY A 107 -10.78 4.32 6.32
C GLY A 107 -9.92 3.48 7.26
N PHE A 108 -8.82 2.89 6.78
CA PHE A 108 -7.88 2.14 7.63
C PHE A 108 -7.29 3.01 8.73
N HIS A 109 -6.88 4.25 8.42
CA HIS A 109 -6.39 5.18 9.44
C HIS A 109 -7.44 5.48 10.51
N ILE A 110 -8.70 5.70 10.10
CA ILE A 110 -9.80 5.97 11.03
C ILE A 110 -10.05 4.76 11.93
N ILE A 111 -10.22 3.57 11.35
CA ILE A 111 -10.50 2.33 12.10
C ILE A 111 -9.36 2.04 13.08
N TRP A 112 -8.11 2.08 12.62
CA TRP A 112 -6.96 1.84 13.48
C TRP A 112 -6.89 2.82 14.65
N LYS A 113 -7.18 4.11 14.39
CA LYS A 113 -7.18 5.12 15.44
C LYS A 113 -8.30 4.91 16.45
N LEU A 114 -9.49 4.51 16.00
CA LEU A 114 -10.61 4.18 16.87
C LEU A 114 -10.30 2.97 17.75
N VAL A 115 -9.73 1.90 17.18
CA VAL A 115 -9.30 0.73 17.95
C VAL A 115 -8.29 1.13 19.02
N TRP A 116 -7.30 1.96 18.67
CA TRP A 116 -6.34 2.45 19.65
C TRP A 116 -7.03 3.23 20.78
N ILE A 117 -7.89 4.19 20.46
CA ILE A 117 -8.55 5.04 21.48
C ILE A 117 -9.47 4.24 22.41
N LEU A 118 -10.16 3.23 21.88
CA LEU A 118 -11.17 2.48 22.64
C LEU A 118 -10.60 1.36 23.52
N PHE A 119 -9.43 0.82 23.15
CA PHE A 119 -8.92 -0.43 23.74
C PHE A 119 -7.49 -0.33 24.30
N ILE A 120 -6.77 0.79 24.08
CA ILE A 120 -5.39 1.01 24.52
C ILE A 120 -5.28 2.37 25.20
#